data_AF-A0A4Y2V8D1-F1
#
_entry.id   AF-A0A4Y2V8D1-F1
#
_cell.length_a   1.000
_cell.length_b   1.000
_cell.length_c   1.000
_cell.angle_alpha   90.00
_cell.angle_beta   90.00
_cell.angle_gamma   90.00
#
_symmetry.space_group_name_H-M   'P 1'
#
loop_
_entity.id
_entity.type
_entity.pdbx_description
1 polymer ?
#
loop_
_entity_poly.entity_id
_entity_poly.type
_entity_poly.pdbx_seq_one_letter_code
_entity_poly.pdbx_strand_id
1 'polypeptide(L)'
;MVMKNAATRRSKTDLPALYDELEAKIRALESLGRTQEKYGDFLNPLVESCLPEEMLVAWERSRNHSLTETKESRTLEQLMNFLR
;
A
#
# COMPACT_ATOMS: atom_id res chain seq x y z
N MET A 1 -10.09 11.20 21.09
CA MET A 1 -11.00 10.68 20.04
C MET A 1 -10.24 9.59 19.30
N VAL A 2 -10.41 8.32 19.70
CA VAL A 2 -9.75 7.19 19.04
C VAL A 2 -10.61 6.84 17.83
N MET A 3 -10.12 7.17 16.63
CA MET A 3 -10.76 6.72 15.40
C MET A 3 -10.64 5.20 15.37
N LYS A 4 -11.73 4.51 15.71
CA LYS A 4 -11.90 3.09 15.43
C LYS A 4 -11.91 2.96 13.91
N ASN A 5 -10.75 2.60 13.35
CA ASN A 5 -10.65 2.23 11.94
C ASN A 5 -11.73 1.20 11.65
N ALA A 6 -12.44 1.39 10.54
CA ALA A 6 -13.39 0.45 9.97
C ALA A 6 -12.68 -0.81 9.43
N ALA A 7 -11.73 -1.35 10.20
CA ALA A 7 -11.38 -2.75 10.17
C ALA A 7 -12.57 -3.54 10.74
N THR A 8 -13.73 -3.42 10.09
CA THR A 8 -14.71 -4.49 10.02
C THR A 8 -13.91 -5.69 9.58
N ARG A 9 -13.50 -6.52 10.55
CA ARG A 9 -13.20 -7.94 10.44
C ARG A 9 -12.96 -8.34 8.99
N ARG A 10 -11.85 -7.91 8.37
CA ARG A 10 -11.37 -8.54 7.13
C ARG A 10 -10.86 -9.88 7.61
N SER A 11 -11.79 -10.83 7.67
CA SER A 11 -11.53 -12.25 7.80
C SER A 11 -10.42 -12.57 6.82
N LYS A 12 -9.17 -12.71 7.32
CA LYS A 12 -7.96 -13.09 6.55
C LYS A 12 -8.23 -13.01 5.04
N THR A 13 -8.40 -11.80 4.50
CA THR A 13 -8.53 -11.69 3.05
C THR A 13 -7.20 -12.16 2.56
N ASP A 14 -7.20 -13.27 1.82
CA ASP A 14 -5.98 -13.89 1.31
C ASP A 14 -5.11 -12.77 0.74
N LEU A 15 -3.92 -12.58 1.31
CA LEU A 15 -3.00 -11.50 0.92
C LEU A 15 -2.83 -11.41 -0.60
N PRO A 16 -2.79 -12.54 -1.35
CA PRO A 16 -2.83 -12.52 -2.81
C PRO A 16 -4.09 -11.86 -3.39
N ALA A 17 -5.28 -12.17 -2.87
CA ALA A 17 -6.53 -11.56 -3.35
C ALA A 17 -6.60 -10.06 -3.06
N LEU A 18 -6.05 -9.61 -1.92
CA LEU A 18 -5.92 -8.18 -1.61
C LEU A 18 -4.98 -7.49 -2.60
N TYR A 19 -3.84 -8.11 -2.90
CA TYR A 19 -2.87 -7.62 -3.88
C TYR A 19 -3.49 -7.53 -5.28
N ASP A 20 -4.15 -8.59 -5.75
CA ASP A 20 -4.79 -8.65 -7.06
C ASP A 20 -5.85 -7.53 -7.20
N GLU A 21 -6.63 -7.27 -6.15
CA GLU A 21 -7.62 -6.19 -6.14
C GLU A 21 -6.95 -4.81 -6.19
N LEU A 22 -5.87 -4.61 -5.45
CA LEU A 22 -5.08 -3.38 -5.46
C LEU A 22 -4.45 -3.13 -6.84
N GLU A 23 -3.82 -4.13 -7.42
CA GLU A 23 -3.22 -4.06 -8.75
C GLU A 23 -4.26 -3.75 -9.82
N ALA A 24 -5.43 -4.43 -9.78
CA ALA A 24 -6.52 -4.19 -10.71
C ALA A 24 -7.03 -2.73 -10.63
N LYS A 25 -7.17 -2.17 -9.42
CA LYS A 25 -7.59 -0.78 -9.22
C LYS A 25 -6.54 0.22 -9.68
N ILE A 26 -5.27 -0.03 -9.42
CA ILE A 26 -4.16 0.81 -9.90
C ILE A 26 -4.15 0.82 -11.44
N ARG A 27 -4.20 -0.35 -12.08
CA ARG A 27 -4.28 -0.48 -13.55
C ARG A 27 -5.50 0.23 -14.13
N ALA A 28 -6.66 0.17 -13.45
CA ALA A 28 -7.85 0.90 -13.87
C ALA A 28 -7.62 2.43 -13.81
N LEU A 29 -6.96 2.95 -12.76
CA LEU A 29 -6.62 4.37 -12.66
C LEU A 29 -5.61 4.80 -13.76
N GLU A 30 -4.63 3.95 -14.06
CA GLU A 30 -3.67 4.19 -15.15
C GLU A 30 -4.37 4.20 -16.52
N SER A 31 -5.33 3.30 -16.73
CA SER A 31 -6.13 3.26 -17.97
C SER A 31 -6.96 4.54 -18.16
N LEU A 32 -7.30 5.23 -17.07
CA LEU A 32 -7.99 6.52 -17.07
C LEU A 32 -7.01 7.71 -17.23
N GLY A 33 -5.73 7.45 -17.51
CA GLY A 33 -4.69 8.47 -17.70
C GLY A 33 -4.24 9.15 -16.40
N ARG A 34 -4.52 8.54 -15.24
CA ARG A 34 -3.98 9.02 -13.96
C ARG A 34 -2.60 8.41 -13.75
N THR A 35 -1.62 9.22 -13.39
CA THR A 35 -0.26 8.76 -13.09
C THR A 35 -0.11 8.48 -11.61
N GLN A 36 0.81 7.56 -11.26
CA GLN A 36 1.12 7.22 -9.88
C GLN A 36 1.60 8.42 -9.05
N GLU A 37 2.20 9.42 -9.68
CA GLU A 37 2.51 10.70 -9.04
C GLU A 37 1.25 11.42 -8.51
N LYS A 38 0.12 11.35 -9.23
CA LYS A 38 -1.12 12.05 -8.87
C LYS A 38 -1.95 11.34 -7.81
N TYR A 39 -1.88 10.01 -7.75
CA TYR A 39 -2.67 9.22 -6.81
C TYR A 39 -1.83 8.53 -5.72
N GLY A 40 -0.51 8.45 -5.86
CA GLY A 40 0.38 7.75 -4.93
C GLY A 40 0.29 8.30 -3.52
N ASP A 41 0.30 9.63 -3.38
CA ASP A 41 0.17 10.30 -2.08
C ASP A 41 -1.17 10.00 -1.38
N PHE A 42 -2.23 9.74 -2.15
CA PHE A 42 -3.56 9.41 -1.64
C PHE A 42 -3.75 7.90 -1.42
N LEU A 43 -3.24 7.07 -2.31
CA LEU A 43 -3.39 5.61 -2.24
C LEU A 43 -2.46 5.00 -1.20
N ASN A 44 -1.23 5.48 -1.03
CA ASN A 44 -0.28 4.96 -0.05
C ASN A 44 -0.91 4.75 1.34
N PRO A 45 -1.48 5.77 2.01
CA PRO A 45 -2.09 5.58 3.33
C PRO A 45 -3.31 4.65 3.31
N LEU A 46 -4.04 4.56 2.18
CA LEU A 46 -5.17 3.64 2.04
C LEU A 46 -4.69 2.19 1.92
N VAL A 47 -3.65 1.93 1.13
CA VAL A 47 -3.03 0.60 0.99
C VAL A 47 -2.47 0.18 2.34
N GLU A 48 -1.71 1.05 3.01
CA GLU A 48 -1.19 0.80 4.35
C GLU A 48 -2.31 0.45 5.34
N SER A 49 -3.42 1.20 5.33
CA SER A 49 -4.56 0.90 6.21
C SER A 49 -5.24 -0.46 5.95
N CYS A 50 -5.07 -1.01 4.74
CA CYS A 50 -5.61 -2.30 4.35
C CYS A 50 -4.74 -3.48 4.79
N LEU A 51 -3.49 -3.21 5.18
CA LEU A 51 -2.51 -4.24 5.54
C LEU A 51 -2.62 -4.65 7.01
N PRO A 52 -2.31 -5.92 7.34
CA PRO A 52 -2.13 -6.36 8.71
C PRO A 52 -0.97 -5.60 9.39
N GLU A 53 -1.06 -5.43 10.71
CA GLU A 53 -0.04 -4.74 11.51
C GLU A 53 1.35 -5.37 11.36
N GLU A 54 1.44 -6.69 11.27
CA GLU A 54 2.70 -7.41 11.04
C GLU A 54 3.37 -7.03 9.71
N MET A 55 2.58 -6.83 8.65
CA MET A 55 3.08 -6.42 7.34
C MET A 55 3.47 -4.95 7.34
N LEU A 56 2.72 -4.09 8.04
CA LEU A 56 3.07 -2.68 8.22
C LEU A 56 4.41 -2.53 8.96
N VAL A 57 4.63 -3.32 10.02
CA VAL A 57 5.89 -3.31 10.75
C VAL A 57 7.05 -3.81 9.88
N ALA A 58 6.83 -4.85 9.06
CA ALA A 58 7.85 -5.33 8.13
C ALA A 58 8.15 -4.32 7.00
N TRP A 59 7.12 -3.67 6.47
CA TRP A 59 7.23 -2.59 5.50
C TRP A 59 7.94 -1.35 6.07
N GLU A 60 7.66 -0.99 7.31
CA GLU A 60 8.36 0.13 7.96
C GLU A 60 9.83 -0.20 8.26
N ARG A 61 10.14 -1.45 8.58
CA ARG A 61 11.53 -1.92 8.71
C ARG A 61 12.28 -1.89 7.38
N SER A 62 11.67 -2.37 6.29
CA SER A 62 12.30 -2.30 4.95
C SER A 62 12.50 -0.84 4.52
N ARG A 63 11.53 0.03 4.81
CA ARG A 63 11.59 1.47 4.57
C ARG A 63 12.74 2.14 5.32
N ASN A 64 12.94 1.80 6.59
CA ASN A 64 14.04 2.34 7.40
C ASN A 64 15.42 1.85 6.93
N HIS A 65 15.48 0.63 6.38
CA HIS A 65 16.71 0.09 5.79
C HIS A 65 17.04 0.74 4.42
N SER A 66 16.04 1.28 3.72
CA SER A 66 16.18 2.00 2.44
C SER A 66 16.53 3.49 2.59
N LEU A 67 16.51 4.06 3.80
CA LEU A 67 16.76 5.49 4.06
C LEU A 67 18.15 5.99 3.62
N THR A 68 19.07 5.10 3.27
CA THR A 68 20.38 5.44 2.72
C THR A 68 20.35 5.82 1.24
N GLU A 69 19.28 5.50 0.50
CA GLU A 69 19.21 5.71 -0.95
C GLU A 69 17.91 6.41 -1.37
N THR A 70 17.97 7.75 -1.42
CA THR A 70 17.11 8.64 -2.22
C THR A 70 15.60 8.67 -1.90
N LYS A 71 14.97 9.84 -2.08
CA LYS A 71 13.53 10.12 -1.81
C LYS A 71 12.52 9.19 -2.51
N GLU A 72 13.00 8.31 -3.38
CA GLU A 72 12.21 7.34 -4.14
C GLU A 72 11.67 6.20 -3.27
N SER A 73 12.15 6.02 -2.03
CA SER A 73 11.74 4.98 -1.06
C SER A 73 10.27 5.05 -0.55
N ARG A 74 9.43 5.93 -1.11
CA ARG A 74 8.04 6.14 -0.66
C ARG A 74 7.00 5.95 -1.77
N THR A 75 7.36 5.33 -2.88
CA THR A 75 6.41 5.18 -3.99
C THR A 75 5.46 4.01 -3.75
N LEU A 76 4.23 4.15 -4.25
CA LEU A 76 3.23 3.08 -4.24
C LEU A 76 3.76 1.80 -4.90
N GLU A 77 4.60 1.95 -5.92
CA GLU A 77 5.26 0.84 -6.60
C GLU A 77 6.12 -0.02 -5.67
N GLN A 78 6.89 0.59 -4.76
CA GLN A 78 7.69 -0.19 -3.80
C GLN A 78 6.81 -0.90 -2.79
N LEU A 79 5.71 -0.27 -2.36
CA LEU A 79 4.73 -0.91 -1.49
C LEU A 79 4.08 -2.10 -2.20
N MET A 80 3.68 -1.96 -3.46
CA MET A 80 3.15 -3.05 -4.27
C MET A 80 4.20 -4.16 -4.47
N ASN A 81 5.46 -3.82 -4.71
CA ASN A 81 6.55 -4.79 -4.83
C ASN A 81 6.84 -5.53 -3.52
N PHE A 82 6.66 -4.88 -2.36
CA PHE A 82 6.80 -5.53 -1.05
C PHE A 82 5.68 -6.54 -0.77
N LEU A 83 4.49 -6.31 -1.32
CA LEU A 83 3.31 -7.18 -1.15
C LEU A 83 3.27 -8.37 -2.11
N ARG A 84 4.14 -8.36 -3.12
CA ARG A 84 4.25 -9.42 -4.13
C ARG A 84 5.11 -10.58 -3.63
#